data_AF-A0A529WSM0-F1
#
_entry.id   AF-A0A529WSM0-F1
#
_cell.length_a   1.000
_cell.length_b   1.000
_cell.length_c   1.000
_cell.angle_alpha   90.00
_cell.angle_beta   90.00
_cell.angle_gamma   90.00
#
_symmetry.space_group_name_H-M   'P 1'
#
loop_
_entity.id
_entity.type
_entity.pdbx_description
1 polymer ?
#
loop_
_entity_poly.entity_id
_entity_poly.type
_entity_poly.pdbx_seq_one_letter_code
_entity_poly.pdbx_strand_id
1 'polypeptide(L)'
;VGKGVCFDTGGLDIKPSSGMLLMKKDMGGAANVLGLASMVMAAKPNVRLRVLIPAVENSIAGNAFRPGDVLKSRKGITVEIGNTDAEGRLILADALALADEEQPELLVEDPLWRMPLWRPYDAKLSSKIADINNVTTDGFAGSITAALFLKRFVEKTHSWAHFDIFAWNPADRPHGLTGGEAQGIRALERVIAGRFG
;
A
#
# COMPACT_ATOMS: atom_id res chain seq x y z
N VAL A 1 -8.33 -0.81 -1.96
CA VAL A 1 -7.30 -1.87 -1.78
C VAL A 1 -6.47 -1.52 -0.55
N GLY A 2 -6.24 -2.45 0.38
CA GLY A 2 -5.47 -2.16 1.61
C GLY A 2 -4.39 -3.22 1.89
N LYS A 3 -3.16 -2.78 2.21
CA LYS A 3 -2.03 -3.65 2.57
C LYS A 3 -2.38 -4.48 3.81
N GLY A 4 -2.33 -5.80 3.70
CA GLY A 4 -2.68 -6.74 4.77
C GLY A 4 -1.50 -7.58 5.26
N VAL A 5 -0.32 -6.99 5.48
CA VAL A 5 0.81 -7.72 6.06
C VAL A 5 0.58 -7.85 7.57
N CYS A 6 0.12 -9.02 8.02
CA CYS A 6 -0.28 -9.26 9.42
C CYS A 6 0.89 -9.11 10.39
N PHE A 7 2.08 -9.53 9.97
CA PHE A 7 3.33 -9.28 10.66
C PHE A 7 4.46 -9.22 9.64
N ASP A 8 5.42 -8.31 9.88
CA ASP A 8 6.53 -8.05 8.98
C ASP A 8 7.87 -8.17 9.72
N THR A 9 8.60 -9.25 9.45
CA THR A 9 9.98 -9.42 9.92
C THR A 9 11.00 -8.70 9.05
N GLY A 10 10.58 -8.28 7.85
CA GLY A 10 11.40 -7.87 6.72
C GLY A 10 11.86 -8.99 5.80
N GLY A 11 11.58 -10.26 6.14
CA GLY A 11 12.07 -11.39 5.38
C GLY A 11 13.58 -11.55 5.56
N LEU A 12 14.30 -11.99 4.53
CA LEU A 12 15.75 -12.23 4.62
C LEU A 12 16.55 -10.94 4.83
N ASP A 13 16.05 -9.80 4.35
CA ASP A 13 16.50 -8.45 4.74
C ASP A 13 15.88 -8.05 6.09
N ILE A 14 16.27 -8.76 7.14
CA ILE A 14 15.65 -8.68 8.47
C ILE A 14 15.69 -7.27 9.07
N LYS A 15 14.56 -6.84 9.65
CA LYS A 15 14.50 -5.61 10.45
C LYS A 15 15.29 -5.76 11.76
N PRO A 16 15.94 -4.68 12.25
CA PRO A 16 16.41 -4.65 13.64
C PRO A 16 15.21 -4.73 14.61
N SER A 17 15.43 -5.19 15.84
CA SER A 17 14.37 -5.39 16.84
C SER A 17 13.49 -4.14 17.06
N SER A 18 14.09 -2.95 17.03
CA SER A 18 13.39 -1.68 17.16
C SER A 18 12.44 -1.39 15.98
N GLY A 19 12.82 -1.78 14.76
CA GLY A 19 11.99 -1.67 13.56
C GLY A 19 10.88 -2.72 13.51
N MET A 20 11.11 -3.90 14.10
CA MET A 20 10.16 -5.02 14.09
C MET A 20 9.08 -4.91 15.18
N LEU A 21 9.37 -4.25 16.31
CA LEU A 21 8.52 -4.22 17.52
C LEU A 21 7.06 -3.86 17.26
N LEU A 22 6.80 -2.95 16.31
CA LEU A 22 5.45 -2.47 16.00
C LEU A 22 4.83 -3.12 14.76
N MET A 23 5.47 -4.11 14.13
CA MET A 23 5.07 -4.63 12.82
C MET A 23 3.75 -5.43 12.80
N LYS A 24 3.15 -5.69 13.96
CA LYS A 24 1.72 -6.07 14.03
C LYS A 24 0.78 -5.03 13.39
N LYS A 25 1.24 -3.78 13.26
CA LYS A 25 0.47 -2.67 12.66
C LYS A 25 0.53 -2.65 11.13
N ASP A 26 1.33 -3.51 10.51
CA ASP A 26 1.64 -3.42 9.08
C ASP A 26 0.46 -3.86 8.17
N MET A 27 -0.59 -4.38 8.81
CA MET A 27 -1.93 -4.61 8.25
C MET A 27 -2.89 -3.42 8.43
N GLY A 28 -2.39 -2.29 8.94
CA GLY A 28 -3.19 -1.09 9.21
C GLY A 28 -3.87 -0.52 7.97
N GLY A 29 -3.27 -0.67 6.78
CA GLY A 29 -3.91 -0.31 5.51
C GLY A 29 -5.18 -1.13 5.23
N ALA A 30 -5.13 -2.44 5.45
CA ALA A 30 -6.29 -3.31 5.34
C ALA A 30 -7.38 -2.95 6.35
N ALA A 31 -7.02 -2.72 7.62
CA ALA A 31 -7.95 -2.30 8.65
C ALA A 31 -8.64 -0.96 8.31
N ASN A 32 -7.89 0.03 7.80
CA ASN A 32 -8.44 1.30 7.35
C ASN A 32 -9.43 1.13 6.19
N VAL A 33 -9.10 0.30 5.19
CA VAL A 33 -10.00 0.05 4.06
C VAL A 33 -11.28 -0.69 4.48
N LEU A 34 -11.19 -1.63 5.44
CA LEU A 34 -12.38 -2.27 6.03
C LEU A 34 -13.25 -1.28 6.80
N GLY A 35 -12.62 -0.42 7.62
CA GLY A 35 -13.32 0.64 8.34
C GLY A 35 -14.06 1.58 7.39
N LEU A 36 -13.37 2.05 6.34
CA LEU A 36 -13.97 2.86 5.28
C LEU A 36 -15.14 2.13 4.60
N ALA A 37 -14.96 0.86 4.22
CA ALA A 37 -16.02 0.09 3.57
C ALA A 37 -17.27 -0.01 4.45
N SER A 38 -17.09 -0.23 5.76
CA SER A 38 -18.18 -0.22 6.74
C SER A 38 -18.92 1.12 6.75
N MET A 39 -18.18 2.24 6.75
CA MET A 39 -18.78 3.57 6.72
C MET A 39 -19.53 3.85 5.41
N VAL A 40 -18.96 3.48 4.27
CA VAL A 40 -19.61 3.62 2.95
C VAL A 40 -20.89 2.79 2.88
N MET A 41 -20.87 1.54 3.32
CA MET A 41 -22.07 0.69 3.36
C MET A 41 -23.16 1.27 4.28
N ALA A 42 -22.78 1.90 5.39
CA ALA A 42 -23.72 2.57 6.29
C ALA A 42 -24.37 3.81 5.66
N ALA A 43 -23.62 4.55 4.84
CA ALA A 43 -24.12 5.70 4.08
C ALA A 43 -25.05 5.30 2.90
N LYS A 44 -25.01 4.03 2.47
CA LYS A 44 -25.82 3.47 1.36
C LYS A 44 -25.77 4.28 0.04
N PRO A 45 -24.59 4.76 -0.42
CA PRO A 45 -24.50 5.43 -1.72
C PRO A 45 -24.77 4.42 -2.85
N ASN A 46 -25.19 4.93 -4.01
CA ASN A 46 -25.51 4.10 -5.16
C ASN A 46 -24.23 3.68 -5.93
N VAL A 47 -23.39 2.86 -5.29
CA VAL A 47 -22.10 2.41 -5.82
C VAL A 47 -21.94 0.90 -5.73
N ARG A 48 -21.20 0.33 -6.69
CA ARG A 48 -20.68 -1.04 -6.58
C ARG A 48 -19.35 -1.03 -5.84
N LEU A 49 -19.40 -1.17 -4.52
CA LEU A 49 -18.20 -1.20 -3.68
C LEU A 49 -17.45 -2.53 -3.82
N ARG A 50 -16.15 -2.48 -4.11
CA ARG A 50 -15.23 -3.64 -4.08
C ARG A 50 -14.07 -3.37 -3.13
N VAL A 51 -13.80 -4.33 -2.25
CA VAL A 51 -12.69 -4.30 -1.29
C VAL A 51 -11.74 -5.46 -1.60
N LEU A 52 -10.45 -5.15 -1.72
CA LEU A 52 -9.39 -6.15 -1.92
C LEU A 52 -8.31 -5.95 -0.87
N ILE A 53 -7.96 -7.05 -0.21
CA ILE A 53 -6.97 -7.12 0.86
C ILE A 53 -6.06 -8.32 0.57
N PRO A 54 -4.83 -8.10 0.07
CA PRO A 54 -3.82 -9.15 0.09
C PRO A 54 -3.35 -9.34 1.54
N ALA A 55 -3.76 -10.44 2.17
CA ALA A 55 -3.42 -10.78 3.54
C ALA A 55 -2.29 -11.82 3.58
N VAL A 56 -1.14 -11.45 4.16
CA VAL A 56 0.07 -12.29 4.20
C VAL A 56 0.84 -12.06 5.50
N GLU A 57 1.84 -12.90 5.76
CA GLU A 57 2.91 -12.63 6.71
C GLU A 57 4.24 -12.57 5.93
N ASN A 58 5.13 -11.65 6.30
CA ASN A 58 6.47 -11.58 5.72
C ASN A 58 7.47 -12.15 6.72
N SER A 59 7.76 -13.45 6.57
CA SER A 59 8.49 -14.24 7.56
C SER A 59 9.80 -14.78 7.00
N ILE A 60 10.78 -14.97 7.89
CA ILE A 60 12.00 -15.71 7.58
C ILE A 60 11.73 -17.21 7.67
N ALA A 61 11.92 -17.91 6.56
CA ALA A 61 11.77 -19.36 6.47
C ALA A 61 12.66 -19.93 5.36
N GLY A 62 12.82 -21.25 5.31
CA GLY A 62 13.62 -21.90 4.26
C GLY A 62 13.10 -21.66 2.83
N ASN A 63 11.82 -21.32 2.69
CA ASN A 63 11.16 -20.98 1.43
C ASN A 63 10.95 -19.46 1.23
N ALA A 64 11.59 -18.60 2.03
CA ALA A 64 11.52 -17.16 1.82
C ALA A 64 12.06 -16.76 0.44
N PHE A 65 11.42 -15.76 -0.18
CA PHE A 65 11.95 -15.10 -1.37
C PHE A 65 13.16 -14.26 -1.00
N ARG A 66 14.05 -14.04 -1.97
CA ARG A 66 15.42 -13.57 -1.75
C ARG A 66 15.70 -12.27 -2.51
N PRO A 67 16.63 -11.44 -2.02
CA PRO A 67 17.26 -10.44 -2.87
C PRO A 67 17.82 -11.09 -4.15
N GLY A 68 17.53 -10.47 -5.29
CA GLY A 68 17.87 -10.97 -6.62
C GLY A 68 16.85 -11.92 -7.24
N ASP A 69 15.85 -12.39 -6.50
CA ASP A 69 14.72 -13.11 -7.11
C ASP A 69 13.99 -12.19 -8.10
N VAL A 70 13.47 -12.76 -9.19
CA VAL A 70 12.62 -12.05 -10.14
C VAL A 70 11.21 -12.64 -10.05
N LEU A 71 10.27 -11.85 -9.52
CA LEU A 71 8.88 -12.26 -9.36
C LEU A 71 8.04 -11.77 -10.53
N LYS A 72 7.13 -12.61 -11.01
CA LYS A 72 6.16 -12.24 -12.06
C LYS A 72 4.88 -11.72 -11.42
N SER A 73 4.51 -10.48 -11.72
CA SER A 73 3.24 -9.89 -11.26
C SER A 73 2.05 -10.38 -12.09
N ARG A 74 0.84 -10.20 -11.55
CA ARG A 74 -0.44 -10.41 -12.23
C ARG A 74 -0.56 -9.59 -13.53
N LYS A 75 0.01 -8.37 -13.55
CA LYS A 75 0.03 -7.52 -14.75
C LYS A 75 1.00 -8.04 -15.84
N GLY A 76 1.79 -9.06 -15.55
CA GLY A 76 2.81 -9.60 -16.45
C GLY A 76 4.15 -8.87 -16.40
N ILE A 77 4.26 -7.81 -15.59
CA ILE A 77 5.50 -7.09 -15.31
C ILE A 77 6.36 -7.94 -14.38
N THR A 78 7.65 -8.09 -14.71
CA THR A 78 8.64 -8.76 -13.87
C THR A 78 9.28 -7.77 -12.90
N VAL A 79 9.45 -8.18 -11.64
CA VAL A 79 10.00 -7.34 -10.57
C VAL A 79 11.20 -8.03 -9.95
N GLU A 80 12.38 -7.41 -10.06
CA GLU A 80 13.56 -7.81 -9.29
C GLU A 80 13.40 -7.37 -7.84
N ILE A 81 13.67 -8.29 -6.92
CA ILE A 81 13.66 -8.03 -5.48
C ILE A 81 15.01 -7.44 -5.09
N GLY A 82 15.08 -6.13 -4.90
CA GLY A 82 16.25 -5.47 -4.32
C GLY A 82 16.22 -5.44 -2.79
N ASN A 83 15.05 -5.61 -2.16
CA ASN A 83 14.91 -5.75 -0.70
C ASN A 83 13.60 -6.48 -0.34
N THR A 84 13.67 -7.50 0.52
CA THR A 84 12.50 -8.28 0.98
C THR A 84 11.64 -7.55 2.01
N ASP A 85 12.15 -6.48 2.62
CA ASP A 85 11.44 -5.53 3.51
C ASP A 85 10.62 -4.49 2.74
N ALA A 86 10.62 -4.60 1.41
CA ALA A 86 9.75 -3.84 0.52
C ALA A 86 8.66 -4.75 -0.09
N GLU A 87 8.09 -5.63 0.73
CA GLU A 87 7.06 -6.62 0.40
C GLU A 87 5.68 -5.99 0.15
N GLY A 88 5.33 -4.94 0.90
CA GLY A 88 3.98 -4.37 0.90
C GLY A 88 3.56 -3.86 -0.47
N ARG A 89 4.50 -3.31 -1.24
CA ARG A 89 4.25 -2.85 -2.61
C ARG A 89 4.08 -4.00 -3.60
N LEU A 90 4.72 -5.15 -3.36
CA LEU A 90 4.59 -6.35 -4.22
C LEU A 90 3.17 -6.90 -4.13
N ILE A 91 2.65 -7.07 -2.91
CA ILE A 91 1.28 -7.59 -2.72
C ILE A 91 0.23 -6.57 -3.17
N LEU A 92 0.49 -5.26 -2.98
CA LEU A 92 -0.38 -4.20 -3.46
C LEU A 92 -0.39 -4.11 -4.98
N ALA A 93 0.73 -4.37 -5.66
CA ALA A 93 0.80 -4.35 -7.13
C ALA A 93 -0.17 -5.35 -7.76
N ASP A 94 -0.22 -6.59 -7.26
CA ASP A 94 -1.17 -7.59 -7.76
C ASP A 94 -2.62 -7.26 -7.40
N ALA A 95 -2.86 -6.76 -6.20
CA ALA A 95 -4.19 -6.34 -5.79
C ALA A 95 -4.69 -5.12 -6.59
N LEU A 96 -3.80 -4.19 -6.97
CA LEU A 96 -4.09 -3.07 -7.86
C LEU A 96 -4.33 -3.55 -9.29
N ALA A 97 -3.51 -4.46 -9.82
CA ALA A 97 -3.73 -5.03 -11.14
C ALA A 97 -5.10 -5.72 -11.24
N LEU A 98 -5.49 -6.47 -10.21
CA LEU A 98 -6.82 -7.09 -10.10
C LEU A 98 -7.96 -6.05 -9.97
N ALA A 99 -7.72 -4.93 -9.29
CA ALA A 99 -8.70 -3.85 -9.17
C ALA A 99 -8.88 -3.09 -10.49
N ASP A 100 -7.77 -2.83 -11.18
CA ASP A 100 -7.71 -2.06 -12.42
C ASP A 100 -8.39 -2.76 -13.60
N GLU A 101 -8.51 -4.09 -13.55
CA GLU A 101 -9.32 -4.88 -14.50
C GLU A 101 -10.78 -4.38 -14.60
N GLU A 102 -11.32 -3.71 -13.56
CA GLU A 102 -12.71 -3.24 -13.49
C GLU A 102 -12.92 -1.71 -13.64
N GLN A 103 -11.88 -0.92 -13.96
CA GLN A 103 -11.99 0.54 -14.25
C GLN A 103 -12.67 1.41 -13.15
N PRO A 104 -12.10 1.54 -11.93
CA PRO A 104 -12.70 2.32 -10.84
C PRO A 104 -12.63 3.86 -11.02
N GLU A 105 -13.32 4.61 -10.13
CA GLU A 105 -13.72 6.01 -10.41
C GLU A 105 -13.17 7.16 -9.51
N LEU A 106 -12.56 6.99 -8.31
CA LEU A 106 -12.33 8.18 -7.40
C LEU A 106 -11.23 8.18 -6.28
N LEU A 107 -10.88 9.41 -5.81
CA LEU A 107 -10.03 9.85 -4.66
C LEU A 107 -10.60 11.03 -3.80
N VAL A 108 -10.05 11.25 -2.57
CA VAL A 108 -10.68 11.93 -1.40
C VAL A 108 -9.74 12.74 -0.40
N GLU A 109 -10.29 13.58 0.54
CA GLU A 109 -9.68 14.58 1.49
C GLU A 109 -9.88 14.41 3.05
N ASP A 110 -8.79 14.23 3.82
CA ASP A 110 -8.58 14.35 5.32
C ASP A 110 -7.43 15.36 5.55
N PRO A 111 -6.80 15.56 6.75
CA PRO A 111 -5.47 16.15 6.78
C PRO A 111 -4.49 15.20 6.11
N LEU A 112 -4.42 15.33 4.80
CA LEU A 112 -3.60 14.60 3.86
C LEU A 112 -2.67 15.62 3.24
N TRP A 113 -1.40 15.26 3.13
CA TRP A 113 -0.48 16.06 2.36
C TRP A 113 -0.26 15.39 1.01
N ARG A 114 -0.65 16.06 -0.07
CA ARG A 114 -0.43 15.54 -1.41
C ARG A 114 1.06 15.61 -1.74
N MET A 115 1.70 14.47 -1.83
CA MET A 115 3.07 14.36 -2.37
C MET A 115 3.05 14.22 -3.89
N PRO A 116 4.05 14.78 -4.60
CA PRO A 116 4.12 14.68 -6.04
C PRO A 116 4.50 13.26 -6.48
N LEU A 117 3.88 12.78 -7.55
CA LEU A 117 4.39 11.63 -8.32
C LEU A 117 5.52 12.13 -9.23
N TRP A 118 6.67 12.46 -8.62
CA TRP A 118 7.79 13.12 -9.29
C TRP A 118 8.48 12.18 -10.29
N ARG A 119 8.09 12.31 -11.57
CA ARG A 119 8.49 11.41 -12.66
C ARG A 119 10.01 11.13 -12.75
N PRO A 120 10.92 12.09 -12.53
CA PRO A 120 12.36 11.82 -12.60
C PRO A 120 12.86 10.72 -11.65
N TYR A 121 12.14 10.41 -10.57
CA TYR A 121 12.53 9.31 -9.67
C TYR A 121 12.18 7.93 -10.21
N ASP A 122 11.38 7.83 -11.27
CA ASP A 122 11.00 6.55 -11.88
C ASP A 122 12.21 5.80 -12.45
N ALA A 123 13.21 6.51 -12.99
CA ALA A 123 14.46 5.92 -13.46
C ALA A 123 15.25 5.18 -12.35
N LYS A 124 15.03 5.56 -11.08
CA LYS A 124 15.68 4.93 -9.93
C LYS A 124 15.11 3.54 -9.59
N LEU A 125 13.97 3.16 -10.19
CA LEU A 125 13.36 1.83 -10.07
C LEU A 125 13.82 0.90 -11.22
N SER A 126 14.85 1.27 -11.97
CA SER A 126 15.35 0.43 -13.07
C SER A 126 15.99 -0.84 -12.52
N SER A 127 15.79 -1.94 -13.25
CA SER A 127 16.48 -3.21 -13.04
C SER A 127 17.31 -3.55 -14.27
N LYS A 128 18.40 -4.31 -14.07
CA LYS A 128 19.22 -4.85 -15.16
C LYS A 128 18.71 -6.20 -15.68
N ILE A 129 17.85 -6.86 -14.91
CA ILE A 129 17.44 -8.25 -15.14
C ILE A 129 15.91 -8.43 -15.15
N ALA A 130 15.15 -7.39 -14.83
CA ALA A 130 13.70 -7.36 -14.83
C ALA A 130 13.18 -6.03 -15.41
N ASP A 131 11.87 -5.89 -15.56
CA ASP A 131 11.27 -4.64 -16.04
C ASP A 131 11.46 -3.48 -15.03
N ILE A 132 11.41 -3.79 -13.74
CA ILE A 132 11.60 -2.85 -12.63
C ILE A 132 12.20 -3.53 -11.39
N ASN A 133 12.77 -2.73 -10.49
CA ASN A 133 13.19 -3.14 -9.15
C ASN A 133 12.19 -2.64 -8.09
N ASN A 134 12.00 -3.39 -7.00
CA ASN A 134 11.08 -3.00 -5.93
C ASN A 134 11.64 -1.92 -4.98
N VAL A 135 12.92 -1.56 -5.06
CA VAL A 135 13.54 -0.48 -4.26
C VAL A 135 14.39 0.46 -5.11
N THR A 136 14.75 1.62 -4.55
CA THR A 136 15.82 2.47 -5.10
C THR A 136 17.11 2.25 -4.33
N THR A 137 18.24 2.54 -4.96
CA THR A 137 19.57 2.26 -4.40
C THR A 137 20.07 3.31 -3.39
N ASP A 138 19.42 4.46 -3.29
CA ASP A 138 19.89 5.63 -2.53
C ASP A 138 19.15 5.88 -1.21
N GLY A 139 18.06 5.16 -0.93
CA GLY A 139 17.28 5.28 0.30
C GLY A 139 16.48 6.59 0.44
N PHE A 140 16.48 7.47 -0.57
CA PHE A 140 15.77 8.75 -0.53
C PHE A 140 14.39 8.65 -1.19
N ALA A 141 13.46 9.51 -0.74
CA ALA A 141 12.13 9.67 -1.32
C ALA A 141 11.26 8.39 -1.34
N GLY A 142 11.41 7.52 -0.32
CA GLY A 142 10.76 6.20 -0.25
C GLY A 142 9.25 6.18 -0.52
N SER A 143 8.48 7.12 0.03
CA SER A 143 7.03 7.20 -0.22
C SER A 143 6.69 7.57 -1.67
N ILE A 144 7.49 8.43 -2.32
CA ILE A 144 7.26 8.81 -3.72
C ILE A 144 7.66 7.65 -4.64
N THR A 145 8.78 6.98 -4.37
CA THR A 145 9.26 5.86 -5.19
C THR A 145 8.34 4.64 -5.05
N ALA A 146 7.81 4.38 -3.85
CA ALA A 146 6.76 3.38 -3.65
C ALA A 146 5.48 3.70 -4.44
N ALA A 147 5.03 4.96 -4.42
CA ALA A 147 3.86 5.37 -5.20
C ALA A 147 4.11 5.25 -6.72
N LEU A 148 5.30 5.62 -7.21
CA LEU A 148 5.68 5.45 -8.62
C LEU A 148 5.72 3.98 -9.03
N PHE A 149 6.24 3.09 -8.15
CA PHE A 149 6.20 1.66 -8.35
C PHE A 149 4.75 1.17 -8.53
N LEU A 150 3.85 1.52 -7.58
CA LEU A 150 2.44 1.11 -7.63
C LEU A 150 1.70 1.64 -8.87
N LYS A 151 2.03 2.86 -9.30
CA LYS A 151 1.41 3.48 -10.48
C LYS A 151 1.56 2.62 -11.75
N ARG A 152 2.65 1.86 -11.89
CA ARG A 152 2.88 1.00 -13.07
C ARG A 152 1.84 -0.11 -13.21
N PHE A 153 1.19 -0.47 -12.10
CA PHE A 153 0.17 -1.51 -12.04
C PHE A 153 -1.26 -1.01 -12.24
N VAL A 154 -1.42 0.29 -12.50
CA VAL A 154 -2.71 0.97 -12.61
C VAL A 154 -2.76 1.73 -13.95
N GLU A 155 -3.63 1.32 -14.86
CA GLU A 155 -3.66 1.81 -16.25
C GLU A 155 -5.07 2.13 -16.75
N LYS A 156 -6.05 1.31 -16.41
CA LYS A 156 -7.41 1.41 -16.95
C LYS A 156 -8.31 2.31 -16.11
N THR A 157 -8.02 2.49 -14.83
CA THR A 157 -8.81 3.35 -13.94
C THR A 157 -8.79 4.82 -14.37
N HIS A 158 -9.94 5.50 -14.23
CA HIS A 158 -10.03 6.94 -14.49
C HIS A 158 -9.41 7.80 -13.39
N SER A 159 -9.35 7.28 -12.16
CA SER A 159 -8.79 7.99 -11.01
C SER A 159 -8.16 6.99 -10.05
N TRP A 160 -6.98 7.34 -9.53
CA TRP A 160 -6.22 6.49 -8.63
C TRP A 160 -5.63 7.27 -7.46
N ALA A 161 -5.74 6.66 -6.28
CA ALA A 161 -5.21 7.15 -5.03
C ALA A 161 -4.25 6.17 -4.38
N HIS A 162 -3.17 6.72 -3.85
CA HIS A 162 -2.33 6.02 -2.89
C HIS A 162 -2.23 6.83 -1.61
N PHE A 163 -2.51 6.16 -0.49
CA PHE A 163 -2.40 6.70 0.85
C PHE A 163 -1.30 5.94 1.56
N ASP A 164 -0.19 6.63 1.84
CA ASP A 164 0.85 6.15 2.73
C ASP A 164 0.47 6.60 4.15
N ILE A 165 0.12 5.64 5.01
CA ILE A 165 -0.39 5.90 6.36
C ILE A 165 0.46 5.18 7.40
N PHE A 166 0.68 5.85 8.53
CA PHE A 166 1.43 5.25 9.64
C PHE A 166 0.57 4.22 10.41
N ALA A 167 -0.75 4.41 10.40
CA ALA A 167 -1.78 3.58 11.03
C ALA A 167 -1.56 3.35 12.53
N TRP A 168 -0.92 4.30 13.21
CA TRP A 168 -0.57 4.20 14.62
C TRP A 168 -0.49 5.57 15.29
N ASN A 169 -0.93 5.64 16.54
CA ASN A 169 -0.77 6.77 17.41
C ASN A 169 0.41 6.50 18.38
N PRO A 170 1.51 7.29 18.34
CA PRO A 170 2.71 7.01 19.12
C PRO A 170 2.61 7.39 20.60
N ALA A 171 1.62 8.19 20.98
CA ALA A 171 1.42 8.65 22.34
C ALA A 171 -0.07 8.89 22.59
N ASP A 172 -0.49 8.87 23.86
CA ASP A 172 -1.88 9.14 24.20
C ASP A 172 -2.28 10.56 23.79
N ARG A 173 -3.46 10.68 23.19
CA ARG A 173 -4.08 11.93 22.76
C ARG A 173 -5.50 12.01 23.33
N PRO A 174 -6.07 13.22 23.45
CA PRO A 174 -7.45 13.38 23.92
C PRO A 174 -8.50 12.57 23.12
N HIS A 175 -8.20 12.24 21.85
CA HIS A 175 -9.09 11.52 20.94
C HIS A 175 -8.72 10.04 20.75
N GLY A 176 -7.66 9.54 21.37
CA GLY A 176 -7.21 8.17 21.17
C GLY A 176 -5.98 7.81 22.00
N LEU A 177 -5.93 6.59 22.51
CA LEU A 177 -4.77 6.05 23.22
C LEU A 177 -3.65 5.68 22.24
N THR A 178 -2.47 5.40 22.79
CA THR A 178 -1.35 4.82 22.06
C THR A 178 -1.75 3.47 21.46
N GLY A 179 -1.59 3.29 20.14
CA GLY A 179 -2.07 2.07 19.47
C GLY A 179 -2.40 2.28 18.00
N GLY A 180 -3.15 1.33 17.42
CA GLY A 180 -3.64 1.45 16.04
C GLY A 180 -4.58 2.64 15.89
N GLU A 181 -4.42 3.40 14.81
CA GLU A 181 -5.23 4.59 14.54
C GLU A 181 -5.74 4.59 13.10
N ALA A 182 -7.00 5.00 12.95
CA ALA A 182 -7.62 5.19 11.65
C ALA A 182 -7.21 6.54 11.07
N GLN A 183 -6.68 6.54 9.85
CA GLN A 183 -6.14 7.74 9.20
C GLN A 183 -6.70 7.83 7.78
N GLY A 184 -7.24 8.99 7.40
CA GLY A 184 -7.73 9.21 6.04
C GLY A 184 -9.15 8.67 5.77
N ILE A 185 -9.78 7.94 6.69
CA ILE A 185 -11.04 7.22 6.38
C ILE A 185 -12.29 8.11 6.41
N ARG A 186 -12.34 9.13 7.28
CA ARG A 186 -13.52 10.02 7.42
C ARG A 186 -13.67 10.91 6.20
N ALA A 187 -12.53 11.45 5.81
CA ALA A 187 -12.28 11.95 4.49
C ALA A 187 -12.84 11.07 3.40
N LEU A 188 -12.25 9.87 3.25
CA LEU A 188 -12.56 8.90 2.19
C LEU A 188 -14.06 8.69 2.06
N GLU A 189 -14.74 8.51 3.18
CA GLU A 189 -16.19 8.37 3.22
C GLU A 189 -16.91 9.61 2.68
N ARG A 190 -16.57 10.82 3.14
CA ARG A 190 -17.27 12.06 2.75
C ARG A 190 -17.27 12.33 1.26
N VAL A 191 -16.17 12.08 0.56
CA VAL A 191 -16.13 12.31 -0.90
C VAL A 191 -16.82 11.18 -1.66
N ILE A 192 -16.77 9.94 -1.17
CA ILE A 192 -17.55 8.84 -1.75
C ILE A 192 -19.05 9.14 -1.60
N ALA A 193 -19.51 9.48 -0.39
CA ALA A 193 -20.89 9.85 -0.12
C ALA A 193 -21.30 11.13 -0.87
N GLY A 194 -20.42 12.14 -0.93
CA GLY A 194 -20.72 13.39 -1.63
C GLY A 194 -20.78 13.27 -3.16
N ARG A 195 -19.99 12.36 -3.76
CA ARG A 195 -19.99 12.15 -5.22
C ARG A 195 -21.05 11.14 -5.68
N PHE A 196 -21.41 10.17 -4.84
CA PHE A 196 -22.25 9.04 -5.25
C PHE A 196 -23.47 8.76 -4.35
N GLY A 197 -23.68 9.59 -3.33
CA GLY A 197 -24.89 9.56 -2.49
C GLY A 197 -26.06 10.33 -3.08
#